data_AF-A0A952U246-F1
#
_entry.id   AF-A0A952U246-F1
#
_cell.length_a   1.000
_cell.length_b   1.000
_cell.length_c   1.000
_cell.angle_alpha   90.00
_cell.angle_beta   90.00
_cell.angle_gamma   90.00
#
_symmetry.space_group_name_H-M   'P 1'
#
loop_
_entity.id
_entity.type
_entity.pdbx_description
1 polymer ?
#
loop_
_entity_poly.entity_id
_entity_poly.type
_entity_poly.pdbx_seq_one_letter_code
_entity_poly.pdbx_strand_id
1 'polypeptide(L)'
;MSETEGAAVSAESLIEYLKTQPWCKQGDSVLVAVAKGTPEIVDHLANHEVKVFPGGLTVKLQKSVLTNFKSKYEEEQPLPVVLVWKPEGLEVWYRKHNPSMFPYDAWADQAVAAHEQERVLIPAAEFGPMFMDEHASIAAKVKECPTMMPPY
;
A
#
# COMPACT_ATOMS: atom_id res chain seq x y z
N MET A 1 -13.71 -28.08 18.85
CA MET A 1 -13.04 -26.80 19.15
C MET A 1 -11.94 -26.65 18.11
N SER A 2 -12.21 -25.90 17.05
CA SER A 2 -11.25 -25.67 15.97
C SER A 2 -10.84 -24.21 16.03
N GLU A 3 -9.53 -24.02 16.07
CA GLU A 3 -8.83 -22.78 16.33
C GLU A 3 -9.12 -21.75 15.24
N THR A 4 -9.44 -20.54 15.69
CA THR A 4 -9.50 -19.25 15.00
C THR A 4 -8.86 -19.21 13.60
N GLU A 5 -9.68 -19.45 12.57
CA GLU A 5 -9.52 -18.77 11.28
C GLU A 5 -9.74 -17.27 11.57
N GLY A 6 -8.66 -16.52 11.75
CA GLY A 6 -8.74 -15.07 11.73
C GLY A 6 -9.40 -14.68 10.41
N ALA A 7 -10.55 -14.01 10.49
CA ALA A 7 -11.36 -13.66 9.33
C ALA A 7 -10.45 -13.04 8.26
N ALA A 8 -10.21 -13.76 7.17
CA ALA A 8 -9.55 -13.19 6.02
C ALA A 8 -10.41 -11.99 5.59
N VAL A 9 -9.82 -10.79 5.64
CA VAL A 9 -10.48 -9.57 5.20
C VAL A 9 -10.94 -9.82 3.76
N SER A 10 -12.23 -9.62 3.49
CA SER A 10 -12.76 -9.96 2.17
C SER A 10 -12.24 -8.99 1.13
N ALA A 11 -12.12 -9.46 -0.12
CA ALA A 11 -11.83 -8.62 -1.27
C ALA A 11 -12.74 -7.38 -1.35
N GLU A 12 -14.03 -7.53 -0.98
CA GLU A 12 -14.98 -6.41 -0.94
C GLU A 12 -14.63 -5.40 0.16
N SER A 13 -14.23 -5.88 1.34
CA SER A 13 -13.84 -5.02 2.47
C SER A 13 -12.61 -4.16 2.10
N LEU A 14 -11.66 -4.73 1.36
CA LEU A 14 -10.51 -3.99 0.87
C LEU A 14 -10.90 -2.96 -0.20
N ILE A 15 -11.81 -3.29 -1.14
CA ILE A 15 -12.34 -2.32 -2.11
C ILE A 15 -13.07 -1.17 -1.40
N GLU A 16 -13.92 -1.47 -0.42
CA GLU A 16 -14.61 -0.45 0.37
C GLU A 16 -13.62 0.48 1.08
N TYR A 17 -12.57 -0.09 1.67
CA TYR A 17 -11.48 0.68 2.25
C TYR A 17 -10.80 1.58 1.20
N LEU A 18 -10.47 1.04 0.02
CA LEU A 18 -9.85 1.80 -1.06
C LEU A 18 -10.71 2.99 -1.48
N LYS A 19 -12.05 2.85 -1.54
CA LYS A 19 -12.96 3.94 -1.91
C LYS A 19 -12.93 5.14 -0.95
N THR A 20 -12.50 4.93 0.30
CA THR A 20 -12.39 6.01 1.30
C THR A 20 -11.07 6.78 1.24
N GLN A 21 -10.10 6.34 0.44
CA GLN A 21 -8.77 6.93 0.42
C GLN A 21 -8.73 8.26 -0.37
N PRO A 22 -7.87 9.21 0.04
CA PRO A 22 -7.70 10.49 -0.64
C PRO A 22 -6.83 10.33 -1.89
N TRP A 23 -7.38 9.69 -2.92
CA TRP A 23 -6.66 9.43 -4.17
C TRP A 23 -6.33 10.70 -4.94
N CYS A 24 -5.17 10.66 -5.58
CA CYS A 24 -4.82 11.50 -6.71
C CYS A 24 -4.39 10.62 -7.90
N LYS A 25 -4.40 11.15 -9.12
CA LYS A 25 -3.97 10.41 -10.31
C LYS A 25 -2.57 10.80 -10.77
N GLN A 26 -1.80 9.83 -11.24
CA GLN A 26 -0.56 10.03 -12.00
C GLN A 26 -0.78 9.50 -13.41
N GLY A 27 -1.03 10.39 -14.37
CA GLY A 27 -1.47 9.98 -15.71
C GLY A 27 -2.91 9.45 -15.71
N ASP A 28 -3.24 8.61 -16.69
CA ASP A 28 -4.64 8.25 -16.96
C ASP A 28 -5.17 7.06 -16.14
N SER A 29 -4.30 6.16 -15.68
CA SER A 29 -4.70 4.87 -15.11
C SER A 29 -4.07 4.54 -13.75
N VAL A 30 -3.23 5.40 -13.20
CA VAL A 30 -2.57 5.16 -11.90
C VAL A 30 -3.16 6.09 -10.86
N LEU A 31 -3.74 5.51 -9.81
CA LEU A 31 -4.19 6.24 -8.64
C LEU A 31 -3.20 6.04 -7.51
N VAL A 32 -2.88 7.10 -6.79
CA VAL A 32 -1.97 7.06 -5.66
C VAL A 32 -2.60 7.73 -4.45
N ALA A 33 -2.47 7.11 -3.30
CA ALA A 33 -2.93 7.65 -2.02
C ALA A 33 -1.90 7.39 -0.93
N VAL A 34 -1.74 8.35 -0.02
CA VAL A 34 -0.99 8.15 1.23
C VAL A 34 -2.00 7.76 2.30
N ALA A 35 -1.79 6.60 2.90
CA ALA A 35 -2.69 6.03 3.89
C ALA A 35 -1.94 5.64 5.17
N LYS A 36 -2.70 5.40 6.23
CA LYS A 36 -2.18 4.76 7.44
C LYS A 36 -2.16 3.25 7.19
N GLY A 37 -1.03 2.60 7.41
CA GLY A 37 -0.90 1.15 7.32
C GLY A 37 -1.69 0.51 8.44
N THR A 38 -2.87 0.00 8.10
CA THR A 38 -3.72 -0.74 9.04
C THR A 38 -3.33 -2.22 9.04
N PRO A 39 -3.58 -2.95 10.13
CA PRO A 39 -3.33 -4.39 10.19
C PRO A 39 -3.98 -5.18 9.05
N GLU A 40 -5.17 -4.76 8.59
CA GLU A 40 -5.93 -5.39 7.52
C GLU A 40 -5.19 -5.31 6.19
N ILE A 41 -4.66 -4.14 5.84
CA ILE A 41 -3.86 -3.96 4.63
C ILE A 41 -2.64 -4.86 4.70
N VAL A 42 -1.96 -4.88 5.84
CA VAL A 42 -0.68 -5.55 6.06
C VAL A 42 -0.81 -7.07 6.11
N ASP A 43 -1.91 -7.59 6.65
CA ASP A 43 -2.22 -9.02 6.67
C ASP A 43 -2.51 -9.54 5.25
N HIS A 44 -3.15 -8.74 4.38
CA HIS A 44 -3.24 -9.07 2.95
C HIS A 44 -1.85 -9.18 2.30
N LEU A 45 -0.88 -8.35 2.71
CA LEU A 45 0.48 -8.39 2.15
C LEU A 45 1.28 -9.64 2.55
N ALA A 46 0.93 -10.29 3.66
CA ALA A 46 1.67 -11.44 4.19
C ALA A 46 1.76 -12.62 3.21
N ASN A 47 0.81 -12.71 2.28
CA ASN A 47 0.72 -13.78 1.29
C ASN A 47 1.42 -13.45 -0.04
N HIS A 48 1.94 -12.24 -0.20
CA HIS A 48 2.53 -11.77 -1.45
C HIS A 48 4.05 -11.60 -1.36
N GLU A 49 4.67 -11.63 -2.52
CA GLU A 49 6.09 -11.35 -2.68
C GLU A 49 6.36 -9.85 -2.49
N VAL A 50 7.41 -9.55 -1.75
CA VAL A 50 7.89 -8.18 -1.51
C VAL A 50 9.04 -7.91 -2.44
N LYS A 51 8.99 -6.82 -3.20
CA LYS A 51 10.13 -6.33 -3.99
C LYS A 51 10.83 -5.20 -3.26
N VAL A 52 12.13 -5.35 -3.05
CA VAL A 52 12.98 -4.36 -2.39
C VAL A 52 13.66 -3.48 -3.43
N PHE A 53 13.55 -2.16 -3.27
CA PHE A 53 14.16 -1.15 -4.14
C PHE A 53 15.09 -0.22 -3.36
N PRO A 54 16.20 0.25 -3.95
CA PRO A 54 16.66 -0.02 -5.31
C PRO A 54 17.33 -1.41 -5.44
N GLY A 55 16.97 -2.18 -6.47
CA GLY A 55 17.57 -3.51 -6.72
C GLY A 55 16.60 -4.56 -7.27
N GLY A 56 15.30 -4.42 -7.00
CA GLY A 56 14.26 -5.32 -7.52
C GLY A 56 14.31 -6.74 -6.94
N LEU A 57 15.00 -6.92 -5.81
CA LEU A 57 15.13 -8.22 -5.15
C LEU A 57 13.78 -8.65 -4.60
N THR A 58 13.36 -9.86 -4.94
CA THR A 58 12.09 -10.43 -4.47
C THR A 58 12.35 -11.25 -3.20
N VAL A 59 11.70 -10.88 -2.10
CA VAL A 59 11.85 -11.48 -0.78
C VAL A 59 10.48 -11.80 -0.19
N LYS A 60 10.45 -12.75 0.77
CA LYS A 60 9.24 -12.99 1.56
C LYS A 60 9.09 -11.91 2.63
N LEU A 61 7.85 -11.50 2.90
CA LEU A 61 7.58 -10.58 3.99
C LEU A 61 8.00 -11.20 5.33
N GLN A 62 8.82 -10.47 6.08
CA GLN A 62 9.27 -10.92 7.39
C GLN A 62 8.17 -10.74 8.43
N LYS A 63 7.94 -11.75 9.28
CA LYS A 63 6.93 -11.68 10.36
C LYS A 63 7.15 -10.48 11.29
N SER A 64 8.39 -10.08 11.52
CA SER A 64 8.74 -8.89 12.32
C SER A 64 8.13 -7.60 11.77
N VAL A 65 7.97 -7.48 10.45
CA VAL A 65 7.34 -6.32 9.80
C VAL A 65 5.85 -6.29 10.11
N LEU A 66 5.16 -7.43 9.98
CA LEU A 66 3.75 -7.57 10.33
C LEU A 66 3.51 -7.19 11.79
N THR A 67 4.34 -7.71 12.71
CA THR A 67 4.26 -7.36 14.13
C THR A 67 4.49 -5.88 14.39
N ASN A 68 5.44 -5.25 13.69
CA ASN A 68 5.72 -3.82 13.85
C ASN A 68 4.52 -2.95 13.43
N PHE A 69 3.88 -3.26 12.31
CA PHE A 69 2.67 -2.55 11.87
C PHE A 69 1.53 -2.69 12.90
N LYS A 70 1.30 -3.91 13.43
CA LYS A 70 0.27 -4.15 14.45
C LYS A 70 0.55 -3.37 15.74
N SER A 71 1.77 -3.46 16.27
CA SER A 71 2.19 -2.71 17.48
C SER A 71 2.02 -1.21 17.29
N LYS A 72 2.47 -0.67 16.14
CA LYS A 72 2.40 0.76 15.86
C LYS A 72 0.96 1.27 15.72
N TYR A 73 0.08 0.47 15.14
CA TYR A 73 -1.34 0.77 15.08
C TYR A 73 -1.98 0.79 16.49
N GLU A 74 -1.69 -0.22 17.32
CA GLU A 74 -2.17 -0.30 18.71
C GLU A 74 -1.65 0.85 19.58
N GLU A 75 -0.44 1.35 19.31
CA GLU A 75 0.17 2.53 19.94
C GLU A 75 -0.43 3.88 19.45
N GLU A 76 -1.48 3.85 18.61
CA GLU A 76 -2.07 5.02 17.93
C GLU A 76 -1.08 5.79 17.03
N GLN A 77 0.03 5.14 16.63
CA GLN A 77 1.08 5.69 15.77
C GLN A 77 1.26 4.84 14.50
N PRO A 78 0.20 4.65 13.69
CA PRO A 78 0.25 3.76 12.54
C PRO A 78 1.31 4.24 11.53
N LEU A 79 2.06 3.29 10.99
CA LEU A 79 3.10 3.58 10.01
C LEU A 79 2.44 4.03 8.70
N PRO A 80 2.99 5.06 8.03
CA PRO A 80 2.48 5.51 6.75
C PRO A 80 2.79 4.49 5.64
N VAL A 81 1.86 4.36 4.70
CA VAL A 81 2.00 3.54 3.49
C VAL A 81 1.57 4.36 2.26
N VAL A 82 2.14 4.04 1.11
CA VAL A 82 1.66 4.56 -0.18
C VAL A 82 0.92 3.44 -0.89
N LEU A 83 -0.34 3.70 -1.23
CA LEU A 83 -1.17 2.82 -2.02
C LEU A 83 -1.11 3.29 -3.47
N VAL A 84 -0.83 2.38 -4.39
CA VAL A 84 -0.83 2.64 -5.82
C VAL A 84 -1.78 1.67 -6.50
N TRP A 85 -2.93 2.18 -6.93
CA TRP A 85 -3.97 1.39 -7.57
C TRP A 85 -3.87 1.51 -9.10
N LYS A 86 -3.64 0.36 -9.74
CA LYS A 86 -3.44 0.21 -11.18
C LYS A 86 -4.38 -0.84 -11.77
N PRO A 87 -4.48 -0.92 -13.10
CA PRO A 87 -5.19 -2.01 -13.76
C PRO A 87 -4.66 -3.41 -13.37
N GLU A 88 -3.35 -3.56 -13.15
CA GLU A 88 -2.76 -4.86 -12.81
C GLU A 88 -3.01 -5.29 -11.36
N GLY A 89 -3.32 -4.34 -10.46
CA GLY A 89 -3.50 -4.61 -9.04
C GLY A 89 -3.24 -3.40 -8.15
N LEU A 90 -3.24 -3.65 -6.85
CA LEU A 90 -2.90 -2.67 -5.82
C LEU A 90 -1.48 -2.91 -5.36
N GLU A 91 -0.60 -1.92 -5.53
CA GLU A 91 0.70 -1.94 -4.87
C GLU A 91 0.68 -1.18 -3.56
N VAL A 92 1.27 -1.77 -2.54
CA VAL A 92 1.48 -1.14 -1.24
C VAL A 92 2.96 -0.94 -1.03
N TRP A 93 3.35 0.31 -0.81
CA TRP A 93 4.73 0.70 -0.59
C TRP A 93 4.92 1.15 0.85
N TYR A 94 6.00 0.71 1.46
CA TYR A 94 6.39 1.13 2.80
C TYR A 94 7.91 1.11 2.97
N ARG A 95 8.37 1.65 4.11
CA ARG A 95 9.77 1.63 4.52
C ARG A 95 9.92 1.10 5.92
N LYS A 96 11.00 0.35 6.14
CA LYS A 96 11.42 -0.11 7.48
C LYS A 96 12.20 0.98 8.23
N HIS A 97 13.01 1.75 7.51
CA HIS A 97 13.85 2.79 8.08
C HIS A 97 13.17 4.16 8.01
N ASN A 98 13.24 4.92 9.11
CA ASN A 98 12.61 6.24 9.28
C ASN A 98 11.12 6.29 8.86
N PRO A 99 10.29 5.33 9.29
CA PRO A 99 8.94 5.20 8.77
C PRO A 99 8.04 6.39 9.15
N SER A 100 8.33 7.12 10.23
CA SER A 100 7.58 8.32 10.64
C SER A 100 7.74 9.51 9.68
N MET A 101 8.78 9.48 8.85
CA MET A 101 9.08 10.55 7.90
C MET A 101 8.58 10.20 6.48
N PHE A 102 8.33 8.91 6.20
CA PHE A 102 7.70 8.42 4.96
C PHE A 102 6.26 8.93 4.82
N PRO A 103 5.74 9.18 3.61
CA PRO A 103 6.42 9.07 2.34
C PRO A 103 7.05 10.38 1.84
N TYR A 104 6.84 11.51 2.52
CA TYR A 104 7.24 12.83 2.03
C TYR A 104 8.74 13.11 2.14
N ASP A 105 9.43 12.49 3.09
CA ASP A 105 10.88 12.65 3.33
C ASP A 105 11.74 12.07 2.21
N ALA A 106 11.37 10.90 1.71
CA ALA A 106 11.89 10.21 0.54
C ALA A 106 11.96 11.10 -0.69
N TRP A 107 11.03 12.05 -0.77
CA TRP A 107 10.76 12.88 -1.93
C TRP A 107 11.49 14.22 -1.83
N ALA A 108 11.73 14.70 -0.61
CA ALA A 108 12.44 15.94 -0.35
C ALA A 108 13.95 15.74 -0.11
N ASP A 109 14.36 14.57 0.38
CA ASP A 109 15.74 14.29 0.80
C ASP A 109 16.32 13.05 0.09
N GLN A 110 17.33 13.26 -0.75
CA GLN A 110 18.05 12.20 -1.45
C GLN A 110 18.74 11.20 -0.51
N ALA A 111 19.16 11.62 0.69
CA ALA A 111 19.75 10.70 1.67
C ALA A 111 18.70 9.69 2.16
N VAL A 112 17.44 10.12 2.28
CA VAL A 112 16.32 9.25 2.65
C VAL A 112 15.83 8.45 1.44
N ALA A 113 15.97 8.96 0.22
CA ALA A 113 15.69 8.21 -1.02
C ALA A 113 16.63 6.99 -1.20
N ALA A 114 17.81 7.01 -0.59
CA ALA A 114 18.77 5.89 -0.63
C ALA A 114 18.35 4.71 0.27
N HIS A 115 17.37 4.88 1.17
CA HIS A 115 16.87 3.79 1.99
C HIS A 115 15.95 2.86 1.21
N GLU A 116 16.03 1.57 1.55
CA GLU A 116 15.26 0.54 0.87
C GLU A 116 13.75 0.76 1.04
N GLN A 117 13.04 0.73 -0.09
CA GLN A 117 11.59 0.76 -0.18
C GLN A 117 11.09 -0.63 -0.55
N GLU A 118 10.12 -1.12 0.22
CA GLU A 118 9.48 -2.39 -0.02
C GLU A 118 8.15 -2.14 -0.72
N ARG A 119 7.93 -2.85 -1.84
CA ARG A 119 6.70 -2.79 -2.64
C ARG A 119 6.07 -4.18 -2.67
N VAL A 120 4.78 -4.25 -2.39
CA VAL A 120 4.01 -5.49 -2.45
C VAL A 120 2.88 -5.30 -3.44
N LEU A 121 2.78 -6.18 -4.43
CA LEU A 121 1.68 -6.15 -5.39
C LEU A 121 0.63 -7.18 -5.00
N ILE A 122 -0.59 -6.71 -4.75
CA ILE A 122 -1.78 -7.54 -4.65
C ILE A 122 -2.43 -7.57 -6.05
N PRO A 123 -2.47 -8.71 -6.75
CA PRO A 123 -3.01 -8.80 -8.10
C PRO A 123 -4.50 -8.44 -8.17
N ALA A 124 -4.92 -7.76 -9.25
CA ALA A 124 -6.33 -7.41 -9.48
C ALA A 124 -7.29 -8.62 -9.43
N ALA A 125 -6.79 -9.82 -9.78
CA ALA A 125 -7.55 -11.07 -9.75
C ALA A 125 -8.10 -11.42 -8.35
N GLU A 126 -7.48 -10.91 -7.29
CA GLU A 126 -7.88 -11.19 -5.89
C GLU A 126 -9.00 -10.27 -5.39
N PHE A 127 -9.28 -9.19 -6.11
CA PHE A 127 -10.31 -8.21 -5.75
C PHE A 127 -11.69 -8.50 -6.36
N GLY A 128 -11.76 -9.46 -7.28
CA GLY A 128 -12.99 -9.79 -8.00
C GLY A 128 -13.37 -8.76 -9.09
N PRO A 129 -14.56 -8.91 -9.70
CA PRO A 129 -14.92 -8.21 -10.93
C PRO A 129 -15.11 -6.69 -10.76
N MET A 130 -15.42 -6.21 -9.55
CA MET A 130 -15.70 -4.80 -9.30
C MET A 130 -14.45 -3.91 -9.25
N PHE A 131 -13.26 -4.50 -9.20
CA PHE A 131 -12.01 -3.77 -9.02
C PHE A 131 -11.78 -2.69 -10.10
N MET A 132 -11.96 -3.05 -11.37
CA MET A 132 -11.74 -2.14 -12.49
C MET A 132 -12.82 -1.06 -12.60
N ASP A 133 -14.07 -1.41 -12.30
CA ASP A 133 -15.19 -0.46 -12.34
C ASP A 133 -15.05 0.63 -11.27
N GLU A 134 -14.65 0.23 -10.06
CA GLU A 134 -14.39 1.16 -8.95
C GLU A 134 -13.14 2.02 -9.21
N HIS A 135 -12.08 1.42 -9.75
CA HIS A 135 -10.89 2.16 -10.20
C HIS A 135 -11.26 3.26 -11.20
N ALA A 136 -11.99 2.93 -12.26
CA ALA A 136 -12.39 3.89 -13.28
C ALA A 136 -13.31 5.00 -12.70
N SER A 137 -14.24 4.63 -11.82
CA SER A 137 -15.14 5.56 -11.13
C SER A 137 -14.39 6.58 -10.27
N ILE A 138 -13.31 6.16 -9.60
CA ILE A 138 -12.47 7.05 -8.79
C ILE A 138 -11.56 7.88 -9.70
N ALA A 139 -10.93 7.28 -10.70
CA ALA A 139 -10.04 7.96 -11.64
C ALA A 139 -10.72 9.16 -12.33
N ALA A 140 -12.01 9.03 -12.66
CA ALA A 140 -12.80 10.11 -13.24
C ALA A 140 -13.07 11.30 -12.32
N LYS A 141 -12.93 11.13 -10.99
CA LYS A 141 -13.29 12.14 -9.97
C LYS A 141 -12.10 12.83 -9.33
N VAL A 142 -10.90 12.26 -9.45
CA VAL A 142 -9.70 12.73 -8.74
C VAL A 142 -8.86 13.68 -9.58
N LYS A 143 -8.08 14.51 -8.89
CA LYS A 143 -7.13 15.45 -9.49
C LYS A 143 -5.75 14.82 -9.66
N GLU A 144 -4.92 15.41 -10.51
CA GLU A 144 -3.50 15.05 -10.63
C GLU A 144 -2.79 15.12 -9.28
N CYS A 145 -1.88 14.18 -9.05
CA CYS A 145 -1.04 14.17 -7.87
C CYS A 145 -0.13 15.40 -7.84
N PRO A 146 0.16 15.95 -6.64
CA PRO A 146 1.12 17.03 -6.53
C PRO A 146 2.49 16.59 -7.05
N THR A 147 3.21 17.52 -7.68
CA THR A 147 4.52 17.30 -8.35
C THR A 147 5.61 16.75 -7.43
N MET A 148 5.38 16.74 -6.11
CA MET A 148 6.29 16.18 -5.11
C MET A 148 6.16 14.65 -4.98
N MET A 149 5.22 14.00 -5.66
CA MET A 149 5.13 12.54 -5.67
C MET A 149 5.95 11.97 -6.82
N PRO A 150 6.90 11.05 -6.56
CA PRO A 150 7.74 10.48 -7.60
C PRO A 150 6.88 9.74 -8.63
N PRO A 151 7.29 9.75 -9.91
CA PRO A 151 6.62 8.96 -10.93
C PRO A 151 6.74 7.49 -10.56
N TYR A 152 5.64 6.77 -10.77
CA TYR A 152 5.57 5.33 -10.61
C TYR A 152 6.63 4.59 -11.44
#